data_AF-A0A0F5L8G4-F1
#
_entry.id   AF-A0A0F5L8G4-F1
#
_cell.length_a   1.000
_cell.length_b   1.000
_cell.length_c   1.000
_cell.angle_alpha   90.00
_cell.angle_beta   90.00
_cell.angle_gamma   90.00
#
_symmetry.space_group_name_H-M   'P 1'
#
loop_
_entity.id
_entity.type
_entity.pdbx_description
1 polymer ?
#
loop_
_entity_poly.entity_id
_entity_poly.type
_entity_poly.pdbx_seq_one_letter_code
_entity_poly.pdbx_strand_id
1 'polypeptide(L)'
;MTTDDLKRLLTRQTLFKLDAILSPKLVPILYALGLASILLWAVSHFFFRFGSGFGDGLWGILEIVVFGLAAFVALRIGCEALLVWFKAHEATGESVNRKRYSASLLDEVRDAIRDLAEEGEDTDYAEADDYYSPATEAPPRVTPEDDIQREPSTTAGEPFKPKRTPSSPIT
;
A
#
# COMPACT_ATOMS: atom_id res chain seq x y z
N MET A 1 22.52 21.64 19.45
CA MET A 1 21.32 21.17 18.72
C MET A 1 20.27 20.83 19.76
N THR A 2 19.18 21.59 19.79
CA THR A 2 18.15 21.49 20.81
C THR A 2 17.18 20.35 20.47
N THR A 3 16.66 19.69 21.50
CA THR A 3 15.68 18.60 21.40
C THR A 3 14.45 18.99 20.58
N ASP A 4 14.10 20.28 20.54
CA ASP A 4 13.02 20.81 19.71
C ASP A 4 13.31 20.74 18.21
N ASP A 5 14.56 20.86 17.75
CA ASP A 5 14.92 20.69 16.34
C ASP A 5 14.88 19.23 15.93
N LEU A 6 15.30 18.29 16.80
CA LEU A 6 15.07 16.87 16.56
C LEU A 6 13.58 16.57 16.49
N LYS A 7 12.78 17.13 17.41
CA LYS A 7 11.33 16.99 17.38
C LYS A 7 10.76 17.59 16.10
N ARG A 8 11.25 18.73 15.62
CA ARG A 8 10.75 19.38 14.41
C ARG A 8 11.16 18.65 13.12
N LEU A 9 12.38 18.11 13.08
CA LEU A 9 12.92 17.30 11.98
C LEU A 9 12.31 15.90 11.90
N LEU A 10 12.13 15.23 13.03
CA LEU A 10 11.36 13.98 13.13
C LEU A 10 9.91 14.25 12.73
N THR A 11 9.24 15.23 13.33
CA THR A 11 7.77 15.34 13.23
C THR A 11 7.25 15.82 11.86
N ARG A 12 7.99 16.61 11.06
CA ARG A 12 7.37 17.29 9.90
C ARG A 12 7.79 16.81 8.51
N GLN A 13 9.01 16.33 8.31
CA GLN A 13 9.51 16.08 6.94
C GLN A 13 10.15 14.69 6.79
N THR A 14 10.72 14.15 7.88
CA THR A 14 11.25 12.79 7.90
C THR A 14 10.19 11.77 8.30
N LEU A 15 9.26 12.07 9.23
CA LEU A 15 8.11 11.19 9.46
C LEU A 15 7.26 11.00 8.21
N PHE A 16 6.95 12.03 7.41
CA PHE A 16 6.09 11.84 6.22
C PHE A 16 6.72 11.02 5.09
N LYS A 17 8.06 11.02 4.95
CA LYS A 17 8.77 10.24 3.92
C LYS A 17 9.27 8.89 4.41
N LEU A 18 9.57 8.74 5.71
CA LEU A 18 9.82 7.44 6.30
C LEU A 18 8.51 6.69 6.46
N ASP A 19 7.41 7.29 6.92
CA ASP A 19 6.12 6.60 7.10
C ASP A 19 5.67 5.84 5.83
N ALA A 20 5.71 6.50 4.67
CA ALA A 20 5.35 5.90 3.38
C ALA A 20 6.30 4.77 2.88
N ILE A 21 7.54 4.70 3.36
CA ILE A 21 8.55 3.70 2.91
C ILE A 21 8.86 2.67 4.01
N LEU A 22 8.61 3.02 5.26
CA LEU A 22 8.89 2.27 6.46
C LEU A 22 7.65 1.48 6.90
N SER A 23 6.43 1.85 6.48
CA SER A 23 5.19 1.09 6.71
C SER A 23 5.34 -0.44 6.51
N PRO A 24 5.91 -0.96 5.41
CA PRO A 24 6.08 -2.40 5.24
C PRO A 24 7.22 -3.03 6.07
N LYS A 25 8.18 -2.24 6.58
CA LYS A 25 9.40 -2.75 7.25
C LYS A 25 9.56 -2.34 8.72
N LEU A 26 8.74 -1.45 9.24
CA LEU A 26 8.83 -0.99 10.63
C LEU A 26 8.42 -2.09 11.59
N VAL A 27 7.37 -2.85 11.27
CA VAL A 27 6.85 -3.92 12.13
C VAL A 27 7.91 -4.98 12.43
N PRO A 28 8.60 -5.60 11.45
CA PRO A 28 9.62 -6.60 11.76
C PRO A 28 10.79 -6.00 12.54
N ILE A 29 11.19 -4.75 12.28
CA ILE A 29 12.28 -4.08 13.01
C ILE A 29 11.87 -3.81 14.47
N LEU A 30 10.68 -3.24 14.71
CA LEU A 30 10.16 -3.00 16.05
C LEU A 30 9.93 -4.29 16.83
N TYR A 31 9.45 -5.34 16.15
CA TYR A 31 9.28 -6.64 16.78
C TYR A 31 10.63 -7.23 17.21
N ALA A 32 11.64 -7.20 16.33
CA ALA A 32 12.98 -7.67 16.66
C ALA A 32 13.60 -6.86 17.80
N LEU A 33 13.45 -5.54 17.78
CA LEU A 33 13.98 -4.64 18.80
C LEU A 33 13.26 -4.82 20.14
N GLY A 34 11.93 -4.91 20.13
CA GLY A 34 11.14 -5.18 21.32
C GLY A 34 11.48 -6.54 21.93
N LEU A 35 11.62 -7.57 21.11
CA LEU A 35 12.00 -8.90 21.56
C LEU A 35 13.43 -8.92 22.13
N ALA A 36 14.38 -8.23 21.50
CA ALA A 36 15.72 -8.04 22.04
C ALA A 36 15.71 -7.29 23.38
N SER A 37 14.86 -6.28 23.52
CA SER A 37 14.70 -5.53 24.77
C SER A 37 14.15 -6.41 25.90
N ILE A 38 13.10 -7.20 25.63
CA ILE A 38 12.53 -8.15 26.60
C ILE A 38 13.57 -9.21 27.00
N LEU A 39 14.33 -9.74 26.02
CA LEU A 39 15.38 -10.72 26.26
C LEU A 39 16.48 -10.16 27.17
N LEU A 40 17.00 -8.97 26.82
CA LEU A 40 18.06 -8.32 27.59
C LEU A 40 17.58 -8.00 29.01
N TRP A 41 16.36 -7.48 29.14
CA TRP A 41 15.74 -7.24 30.44
C TRP A 41 15.63 -8.52 31.27
N ALA A 42 15.11 -9.60 30.68
CA ALA A 42 14.93 -10.87 31.39
C ALA A 42 16.26 -11.45 31.90
N VAL A 43 17.31 -11.41 31.06
CA VAL A 43 18.65 -11.87 31.45
C VAL A 43 19.23 -10.99 32.56
N SER A 44 19.17 -9.66 32.41
CA SER A 44 19.68 -8.74 33.43
C SER A 44 18.95 -8.90 34.76
N HIS A 45 17.62 -9.04 34.72
CA HIS A 45 16.78 -9.24 35.90
C HIS A 45 17.05 -10.58 36.59
N PHE A 46 17.23 -11.65 35.81
CA PHE A 46 17.56 -12.97 36.33
C PHE A 46 18.85 -12.94 37.14
N PHE A 47 19.94 -12.41 36.57
CA PHE A 47 21.22 -12.32 37.29
C PHE A 47 21.16 -11.40 38.50
N PHE A 48 20.43 -10.29 38.41
CA PHE A 48 20.27 -9.36 39.54
C PHE A 48 19.55 -10.02 40.72
N ARG A 49 18.42 -10.69 40.46
CA ARG A 49 17.63 -11.41 41.48
C ARG A 49 18.36 -12.63 42.03
N PHE A 50 19.08 -13.36 41.19
CA PHE A 50 19.84 -14.52 41.64
C PHE A 50 21.06 -14.11 42.47
N GLY A 51 21.65 -12.94 42.19
CA GLY A 51 22.75 -12.37 42.95
C GLY A 51 22.36 -11.89 44.36
N SER A 52 21.10 -11.49 44.58
CA SER A 52 20.63 -11.08 45.92
C SER A 52 20.31 -12.26 46.84
N GLY A 53 20.00 -13.44 46.29
CA GLY A 53 19.85 -14.67 47.05
C GLY A 53 19.10 -15.76 46.28
N PHE A 54 19.19 -17.01 46.77
CA PHE A 54 18.54 -18.15 46.11
C PHE A 54 17.01 -18.04 46.09
N GLY A 55 16.39 -17.58 47.19
CA GLY A 55 14.94 -17.35 47.26
C GLY A 55 14.45 -16.25 46.32
N ASP A 56 15.22 -15.15 46.24
CA ASP A 56 14.95 -14.05 45.31
C ASP A 56 15.11 -14.47 43.85
N GLY A 57 16.08 -15.35 43.55
CA GLY A 57 16.24 -15.94 42.23
C GLY A 57 15.01 -16.75 41.80
N LEU A 58 14.44 -17.56 42.72
CA LEU A 58 13.23 -18.34 42.45
C LEU A 58 12.01 -17.43 42.20
N TRP A 59 11.88 -16.37 43.01
CA TRP A 59 10.87 -15.32 42.79
C TRP A 59 11.10 -14.57 41.47
N GLY A 60 12.36 -14.31 41.12
CA GLY A 60 12.76 -13.65 39.88
C GLY A 60 12.36 -14.44 38.62
N ILE A 61 12.41 -15.77 38.65
CA ILE A 61 11.92 -16.60 37.53
C ILE A 61 10.42 -16.42 37.35
N LEU A 62 9.65 -16.45 38.44
CA LEU A 62 8.20 -16.22 38.39
C LEU A 62 7.90 -14.83 37.83
N GLU A 63 8.63 -13.82 38.28
CA GLU A 63 8.52 -12.44 37.81
C GLU A 63 8.82 -12.34 36.31
N ILE A 64 9.90 -12.94 35.83
CA ILE A 64 10.27 -12.96 34.41
C ILE A 64 9.19 -13.65 33.58
N VAL A 65 8.59 -14.74 34.06
CA VAL A 65 7.51 -15.41 33.33
C VAL A 65 6.28 -14.51 33.24
N VAL A 66 5.84 -13.91 34.35
CA VAL A 66 4.63 -13.07 34.37
C VAL A 66 4.84 -11.78 33.58
N PHE A 67 5.88 -11.02 33.90
CA PHE A 67 6.16 -9.73 33.26
C PHE A 67 6.73 -9.90 31.84
N GLY A 68 7.50 -10.95 31.57
CA GLY A 68 8.00 -11.26 30.23
C GLY A 68 6.88 -11.66 29.28
N LEU A 69 5.92 -12.50 29.72
CA LEU A 69 4.73 -12.80 28.94
C LEU A 69 3.85 -11.56 28.77
N ALA A 70 3.62 -10.79 29.83
CA ALA A 70 2.86 -9.54 29.74
C ALA A 70 3.51 -8.54 28.77
N ALA A 71 4.83 -8.38 28.81
CA ALA A 71 5.59 -7.54 27.89
C ALA A 71 5.52 -8.05 26.44
N PHE A 72 5.55 -9.38 26.24
CA PHE A 72 5.37 -9.97 24.91
C PHE A 72 3.97 -9.69 24.34
N VAL A 73 2.93 -9.81 25.17
CA VAL A 73 1.55 -9.49 24.77
C VAL A 73 1.41 -7.98 24.49
N ALA A 74 1.99 -7.12 25.34
CA ALA A 74 2.00 -5.68 25.11
C ALA A 74 2.75 -5.31 23.81
N LEU A 75 3.87 -6.00 23.51
CA LEU A 75 4.59 -5.83 22.25
C LEU A 75 3.72 -6.21 21.05
N ARG A 76 2.97 -7.32 21.14
CA ARG A 76 2.03 -7.75 20.09
C ARG A 76 0.95 -6.70 19.84
N ILE A 77 0.28 -6.27 20.91
CA ILE A 77 -0.76 -5.25 20.84
C ILE A 77 -0.19 -3.94 20.30
N GLY A 78 1.01 -3.55 20.73
CA GLY A 78 1.70 -2.37 20.22
C GLY A 78 1.98 -2.46 18.72
N CYS A 79 2.57 -3.55 18.24
CA CYS A 79 2.85 -3.76 16.82
C CYS A 79 1.57 -3.72 15.96
N GLU A 80 0.49 -4.35 16.42
CA GLU A 80 -0.80 -4.33 15.73
C GLU A 80 -1.45 -2.93 15.77
N ALA A 81 -1.40 -2.24 16.90
CA ALA A 81 -1.90 -0.87 17.02
C ALA A 81 -1.13 0.09 16.11
N LEU A 82 0.20 -0.05 16.01
CA LEU A 82 1.00 0.72 15.07
C LEU A 82 0.59 0.42 13.62
N LEU A 83 0.39 -0.84 13.24
CA LEU A 83 -0.11 -1.20 11.91
C LEU A 83 -1.47 -0.57 11.60
N VAL A 84 -2.41 -0.63 12.53
CA VAL A 84 -3.73 -0.02 12.39
C VAL A 84 -3.63 1.50 12.27
N TRP A 85 -2.78 2.12 13.09
CA TRP A 85 -2.53 3.55 13.06
C TRP A 85 -1.93 4.01 11.73
N PHE A 86 -0.90 3.30 11.24
CA PHE A 86 -0.31 3.57 9.92
C PHE A 86 -1.32 3.38 8.80
N LYS A 87 -2.10 2.30 8.82
CA LYS A 87 -3.17 2.07 7.85
C LYS A 87 -4.22 3.20 7.85
N ALA A 88 -4.58 3.73 9.01
CA ALA A 88 -5.49 4.87 9.12
C ALA A 88 -4.87 6.19 8.59
N HIS A 89 -3.55 6.35 8.75
CA HIS A 89 -2.82 7.51 8.26
C HIS A 89 -2.50 7.46 6.76
N GLU A 90 -2.28 6.28 6.17
CA GLU A 90 -2.18 6.09 4.71
C GLU A 90 -3.46 6.56 3.99
N ALA A 91 -4.64 6.21 4.53
CA ALA A 91 -5.93 6.67 4.02
C ALA A 91 -6.07 8.20 4.03
N THR A 92 -5.42 8.86 4.99
CA THR A 92 -5.40 10.32 5.10
C THR A 92 -4.45 10.94 4.06
N GLY A 93 -3.31 10.31 3.80
CA GLY A 93 -2.33 10.74 2.78
C GLY A 93 -2.87 10.68 1.35
N GLU A 94 -3.63 9.64 1.01
CA GLU A 94 -4.24 9.49 -0.31
C GLU A 94 -5.29 10.57 -0.59
N SER A 95 -6.04 10.98 0.44
CA SER A 95 -7.01 12.10 0.30
C SER A 95 -6.33 13.43 -0.05
N VAL A 96 -5.11 13.66 0.42
CA VAL A 96 -4.34 14.89 0.14
C VAL A 96 -3.71 14.84 -1.26
N ASN A 97 -3.21 13.67 -1.68
CA ASN A 97 -2.66 13.50 -3.02
C ASN A 97 -3.75 13.61 -4.09
N ARG A 98 -4.90 12.95 -3.87
CA ARG A 98 -6.07 13.03 -4.75
C ARG A 98 -6.60 14.46 -4.88
N LYS A 99 -6.58 15.25 -3.80
CA LYS A 99 -6.96 16.69 -3.85
C LYS A 99 -6.03 17.52 -4.73
N ARG A 100 -4.72 17.23 -4.74
CA ARG A 100 -3.75 17.94 -5.61
C ARG A 100 -3.92 17.55 -7.07
N TYR A 101 -4.10 16.25 -7.35
CA TYR A 101 -4.42 15.79 -8.71
C TYR A 101 -5.77 16.33 -9.21
N SER A 102 -6.82 16.35 -8.38
CA SER A 102 -8.10 16.95 -8.77
C SER A 102 -8.01 18.46 -8.98
N ALA A 103 -7.20 19.17 -8.19
CA ALA A 103 -6.99 20.60 -8.39
C ALA A 103 -6.23 20.88 -9.70
N SER A 104 -5.22 20.05 -10.03
CA SER A 104 -4.49 20.14 -11.30
C SER A 104 -5.37 19.81 -12.51
N LEU A 105 -6.16 18.74 -12.44
CA LEU A 105 -7.08 18.35 -13.53
C LEU A 105 -8.19 19.40 -13.74
N LEU A 106 -8.70 20.02 -12.67
CA LEU A 106 -9.67 21.11 -12.78
C LEU A 106 -9.04 22.43 -13.27
N ASP A 107 -7.72 22.57 -13.19
CA ASP A 107 -7.00 23.70 -13.81
C ASP A 107 -6.84 23.44 -15.30
N GLU A 108 -6.37 22.25 -15.68
CA GLU A 108 -6.19 21.83 -17.07
C GLU A 108 -7.51 21.80 -17.86
N VAL A 109 -8.59 21.26 -17.28
CA VAL A 109 -9.92 21.27 -17.93
C VAL A 109 -10.46 22.70 -18.08
N ARG A 110 -10.17 23.59 -17.13
CA ARG A 110 -10.59 24.98 -17.19
C ARG A 110 -9.81 25.75 -18.26
N ASP A 111 -8.52 25.45 -18.39
CA ASP A 111 -7.64 25.98 -19.44
C ASP A 111 -8.13 25.52 -20.82
N ALA A 112 -8.40 24.22 -20.99
CA ALA A 112 -8.96 23.70 -22.24
C ALA A 112 -10.33 24.31 -22.62
N ILE A 113 -11.20 24.59 -21.63
CA ILE A 113 -12.47 25.30 -21.87
C ILE A 113 -12.22 26.76 -22.29
N ARG A 114 -11.18 27.40 -21.72
CA ARG A 114 -10.77 28.76 -22.07
C ARG A 114 -10.29 28.81 -23.52
N ASP A 115 -9.44 27.86 -23.91
CA ASP A 115 -8.92 27.74 -25.27
C ASP A 115 -10.05 27.49 -26.29
N LEU A 116 -10.97 26.57 -25.99
CA LEU A 116 -12.11 26.28 -26.87
C LEU A 116 -13.07 27.48 -27.02
N ALA A 117 -13.20 28.30 -25.98
CA ALA A 117 -13.99 29.53 -26.04
C ALA A 117 -13.29 30.64 -26.84
N GLU A 118 -11.96 30.61 -26.93
CA GLU A 118 -11.17 31.53 -27.75
C GLU A 118 -11.07 31.05 -29.22
N GLU A 119 -11.24 29.75 -29.48
CA GLU A 119 -11.27 29.14 -30.82
C GLU A 119 -12.66 29.16 -31.50
N GLY A 120 -13.68 29.67 -30.82
CA GLY A 120 -15.08 29.65 -31.27
C GLY A 120 -15.50 30.71 -32.30
N GLU A 121 -14.61 31.50 -32.90
CA GLU A 121 -14.98 32.56 -33.85
C GLU A 121 -14.69 32.28 -35.34
N ASP A 122 -14.01 31.19 -35.73
CA ASP A 122 -13.56 31.01 -37.14
C ASP A 122 -13.83 29.61 -37.76
N THR A 123 -14.93 28.92 -37.43
CA THR A 123 -15.34 27.73 -38.20
C THR A 123 -16.36 28.10 -39.26
N ASP A 124 -15.85 28.40 -40.45
CA ASP A 124 -16.62 28.59 -41.68
C ASP A 124 -17.29 27.25 -42.06
N TYR A 125 -18.57 27.09 -41.71
CA TYR A 125 -19.39 25.87 -41.92
C TYR A 125 -19.76 25.62 -43.41
N ALA A 126 -19.02 26.18 -44.36
CA ALA A 126 -19.38 26.17 -45.79
C ALA A 126 -18.99 24.89 -46.57
N GLU A 127 -18.25 23.95 -45.98
CA GLU A 127 -17.66 22.80 -46.71
C GLU A 127 -18.31 21.43 -46.38
N ALA A 128 -19.49 21.40 -45.73
CA ALA A 128 -20.13 20.15 -45.30
C ALA A 128 -21.04 19.48 -46.37
N ASP A 129 -21.25 20.11 -47.53
CA ASP A 129 -22.26 19.64 -48.51
C ASP A 129 -21.73 18.66 -49.59
N ASP A 130 -20.43 18.34 -49.63
CA ASP A 130 -19.85 17.52 -50.71
C ASP A 130 -19.78 16.01 -50.44
N TYR A 131 -20.41 15.49 -49.37
CA TYR A 131 -20.37 14.05 -49.03
C TYR A 131 -21.75 13.35 -49.04
N TYR A 132 -22.58 13.63 -50.04
CA TYR A 132 -23.75 12.80 -50.33
C TYR A 132 -23.38 11.67 -51.31
N SER A 133 -22.92 10.54 -50.79
CA SER A 133 -22.82 9.31 -51.59
C SER A 133 -24.22 8.72 -51.80
N PRO A 134 -24.67 8.43 -53.04
CA PRO A 134 -26.01 7.92 -53.32
C PRO A 134 -26.21 6.51 -52.74
N ALA A 135 -27.38 6.29 -52.12
CA ALA A 135 -27.75 5.09 -51.34
C ALA A 135 -27.90 3.77 -52.13
N THR A 136 -27.30 3.65 -53.31
CA THR A 136 -27.42 2.48 -54.20
C THR A 136 -26.22 1.54 -54.08
N GLU A 137 -25.18 1.88 -53.31
CA GLU A 137 -23.99 1.06 -53.16
C GLU A 137 -24.08 0.18 -51.90
N ALA A 138 -23.97 -1.13 -52.08
CA ALA A 138 -24.06 -2.09 -50.99
C ALA A 138 -22.82 -1.97 -50.08
N PRO A 139 -23.00 -1.98 -48.74
CA PRO A 139 -21.86 -1.95 -47.82
C PRO A 139 -20.98 -3.19 -48.04
N PRO A 140 -19.64 -3.07 -47.87
CA PRO A 140 -18.74 -4.20 -48.04
C PRO A 140 -19.12 -5.34 -47.09
N ARG A 141 -19.33 -6.54 -47.65
CA ARG A 141 -19.54 -7.77 -46.86
C ARG A 141 -18.28 -8.08 -46.08
N VAL A 142 -18.34 -7.94 -44.77
CA VAL A 142 -17.39 -8.58 -43.86
C VAL A 142 -17.69 -10.08 -43.92
N THR A 143 -16.83 -10.85 -44.57
CA THR A 143 -16.80 -12.31 -44.40
C THR A 143 -16.41 -12.59 -42.96
N PRO A 144 -17.21 -13.35 -42.18
CA PRO A 144 -16.77 -13.88 -40.90
C PRO A 144 -15.79 -15.02 -41.20
N GLU A 145 -14.59 -14.68 -41.67
CA GLU A 145 -13.46 -15.60 -41.52
C GLU A 145 -13.07 -15.55 -40.03
N ASP A 146 -13.07 -16.73 -39.42
CA ASP A 146 -12.83 -17.03 -38.01
C ASP A 146 -14.02 -16.87 -37.06
N ASP A 147 -14.99 -17.79 -37.20
CA ASP A 147 -15.71 -18.35 -36.05
C ASP A 147 -14.67 -18.98 -35.09
N ILE A 148 -14.00 -18.17 -34.26
CA ILE A 148 -13.26 -18.70 -33.12
C ILE A 148 -14.28 -19.12 -32.07
N GLN A 149 -14.81 -20.33 -32.24
CA GLN A 149 -15.60 -20.98 -31.22
C GLN A 149 -14.70 -21.24 -30.01
N ARG A 150 -14.81 -20.39 -28.98
CA ARG A 150 -14.03 -20.52 -27.76
C ARG A 150 -14.58 -21.69 -26.95
N GLU A 151 -13.96 -22.86 -27.07
CA GLU A 151 -14.32 -24.00 -26.24
C GLU A 151 -14.05 -23.69 -24.76
N PRO A 152 -14.98 -24.03 -23.83
CA PRO A 152 -14.76 -23.85 -22.41
C PRO A 152 -13.63 -24.76 -21.93
N SER A 153 -12.66 -24.21 -21.19
CA SER A 153 -11.46 -24.96 -20.75
C SER A 153 -11.73 -26.03 -19.67
N THR A 154 -13.00 -26.28 -19.33
CA THR A 154 -13.41 -27.20 -18.27
C THR A 154 -14.74 -27.86 -18.63
N THR A 155 -14.81 -29.19 -18.52
CA THR A 155 -16.07 -29.94 -18.60
C THR A 155 -16.75 -29.94 -17.23
N ALA A 156 -18.08 -29.78 -17.20
CA ALA A 156 -18.86 -29.74 -15.96
C ALA A 156 -18.73 -31.07 -15.19
N GLY A 157 -18.20 -31.01 -13.96
CA GLY A 157 -18.07 -32.15 -13.06
C GLY A 157 -16.64 -32.48 -12.63
N GLU A 158 -15.61 -31.88 -13.25
CA GLU A 158 -14.21 -32.09 -12.83
C GLU A 158 -13.67 -30.92 -12.00
N PRO A 159 -12.95 -31.18 -10.88
CA PRO A 159 -12.29 -30.13 -10.11
C PRO A 159 -11.11 -29.55 -10.91
N PHE A 160 -11.12 -28.22 -11.08
CA PHE A 160 -10.07 -27.47 -11.77
C PHE A 160 -8.68 -27.75 -11.18
N LYS A 161 -7.78 -28.33 -11.99
CA LYS A 161 -6.37 -28.55 -11.62
C LYS A 161 -5.51 -27.41 -12.15
N PRO A 162 -4.94 -26.54 -11.31
CA PRO A 162 -4.03 -25.50 -11.77
C PRO A 162 -2.75 -26.14 -12.32
N LYS A 163 -2.46 -25.88 -13.60
CA LYS A 163 -1.22 -26.28 -14.25
C LYS A 163 -0.07 -25.50 -13.62
N ARG A 164 0.74 -26.17 -12.79
CA ARG A 164 1.96 -25.58 -12.19
C ARG A 164 2.89 -25.13 -13.32
N THR A 165 3.12 -23.82 -13.43
CA THR A 165 4.16 -23.26 -14.29
C THR A 165 5.54 -23.69 -13.76
N PRO A 166 6.46 -24.20 -14.60
CA PRO A 166 7.79 -24.57 -14.16
C PRO A 166 8.56 -23.34 -13.67
N SER A 167 9.26 -23.50 -12.54
CA SER A 167 10.20 -22.50 -12.01
C SER A 167 11.29 -22.25 -13.04
N SER A 168 11.49 -20.99 -13.41
CA SER A 168 12.59 -20.58 -14.27
C SER A 168 13.93 -20.83 -13.54
N PRO A 169 14.95 -21.42 -14.19
CA PRO A 169 16.27 -21.55 -13.60
C PRO A 169 16.94 -20.17 -13.53
N ILE A 170 17.52 -19.87 -12.37
CA ILE A 170 18.38 -18.71 -12.14
C ILE A 170 19.75 -19.06 -12.74
N THR A 171 20.21 -18.26 -13.69
CA THR A 171 21.61 -18.24 -14.16
C THR A 171 22.30 -17.03 -13.58
#